data_AF-I0J3B3-F1
#
_entry.id   AF-I0J3B3-F1
#
_cell.length_a   1.000
_cell.length_b   1.000
_cell.length_c   1.000
_cell.angle_alpha   90.00
_cell.angle_beta   90.00
_cell.angle_gamma   90.00
#
_symmetry.space_group_name_H-M   'P 1'
#
loop_
_entity.id
_entity.type
_entity.pdbx_description
1 polymer ?
#
loop_
_entity_poly.entity_id
_entity_poly.type
_entity_poly.pdbx_seq_one_letter_code
_entity_poly.pdbx_strand_id
1 'polypeptide(L)'
;MIGELVDLLTGGGNETKKVKGTVVLMKKNVLDFNDFNASFLDRLHEFLGNKITLRLISSDVTDSENGSKGKLGKAAHLEDWITTITSLTAGESAFKVTFDYDSDFGYPGAFLIKNSHFSEFFLRSLTLEDVPGHGRVHYICNSWIYPAKHYTKDRVFFSNKTYLPHETPATLLKYREEELVSLRGTGEGELKEWDRVYDYAYYNDLGAPPKNPRPVLGGTQEYPYPRRGRTGRKPTKEDPQTESRLPITSSLDIYVPRDERFGHLKMSDFLAYALKAIAQFIQPALEAVFDDTPKEFDSFEDVLKIYEEGIDLPNQALIDSIVKNIPLEMLKEIFRTDGQKFLKFPVPQVIKEDKTAWRTDEEFAREMLAGLNPVVIQLLQ
;
A
#
# COMPACT_ATOMS: atom_id res chain seq x y z
N MET A 1 42.98 6.45 -49.78
CA MET A 1 43.96 5.42 -49.40
C MET A 1 44.57 5.57 -48.01
N ILE A 2 44.63 6.76 -47.39
CA ILE A 2 45.02 6.87 -45.95
C ILE A 2 43.80 6.73 -45.01
N GLY A 3 42.60 7.13 -45.45
CA GLY A 3 41.36 6.98 -44.67
C GLY A 3 40.94 5.52 -44.44
N GLU A 4 41.06 4.67 -45.46
CA GLU A 4 40.69 3.24 -45.36
C GLU A 4 41.66 2.41 -44.51
N LEU A 5 42.89 2.91 -44.27
CA LEU A 5 43.86 2.21 -43.42
C LEU A 5 43.63 2.49 -41.93
N VAL A 6 42.98 3.61 -41.58
CA VAL A 6 42.66 3.96 -40.19
C VAL A 6 41.51 3.11 -39.68
N ASP A 7 40.48 2.88 -40.52
CA ASP A 7 39.35 1.99 -40.19
C ASP A 7 39.75 0.52 -40.06
N LEU A 8 40.87 0.11 -40.67
CA LEU A 8 41.42 -1.26 -40.55
C LEU A 8 42.34 -1.43 -39.32
N LEU A 9 42.86 -0.33 -38.76
CA LEU A 9 43.82 -0.33 -37.64
C LEU A 9 43.15 -0.04 -36.28
N THR A 10 42.00 0.63 -36.27
CA THR A 10 41.11 0.67 -35.11
C THR A 10 40.18 -0.53 -35.16
N GLY A 11 40.63 -1.67 -34.62
CA GLY A 11 39.78 -2.85 -34.47
C GLY A 11 38.41 -2.46 -33.94
N GLY A 12 37.35 -2.86 -34.64
CA GLY A 12 35.96 -2.54 -34.37
C GLY A 12 35.50 -2.98 -32.99
N GLY A 13 35.91 -2.23 -31.97
CA GLY A 13 35.31 -2.28 -30.65
C GLY A 13 33.91 -1.69 -30.78
N ASN A 14 32.88 -2.50 -30.54
CA ASN A 14 31.52 -2.02 -30.32
C ASN A 14 31.57 -0.79 -29.40
N GLU A 15 31.31 0.41 -29.93
CA GLU A 15 31.14 1.60 -29.11
C GLU A 15 29.92 1.39 -28.20
N THR A 16 30.17 1.02 -26.95
CA THR A 16 29.17 1.01 -25.88
C THR A 16 28.68 2.43 -25.67
N LYS A 17 27.45 2.72 -26.12
CA LYS A 17 26.78 3.99 -25.87
C LYS A 17 26.27 4.01 -24.43
N LYS A 18 26.04 5.21 -23.90
CA LYS A 18 25.48 5.38 -22.56
C LYS A 18 24.09 5.98 -22.64
N VAL A 19 23.11 5.30 -22.04
CA VAL A 19 21.73 5.78 -21.91
C VAL A 19 21.54 6.32 -20.50
N LYS A 20 21.07 7.56 -20.39
CA LYS A 20 20.81 8.20 -19.10
C LYS A 20 19.37 7.92 -18.68
N GLY A 21 19.19 7.58 -17.42
CA GLY A 21 17.90 7.37 -16.80
C GLY A 21 17.69 8.26 -15.59
N THR A 22 16.44 8.60 -15.31
CA THR A 22 15.98 9.26 -14.09
C THR A 22 15.01 8.34 -13.36
N VAL A 23 15.37 7.98 -12.13
CA VAL A 23 14.55 7.18 -11.21
C VAL A 23 13.89 8.11 -10.20
N VAL A 24 12.56 8.07 -10.09
CA VAL A 24 11.80 8.82 -9.09
C VAL A 24 11.31 7.87 -8.02
N LEU A 25 11.59 8.16 -6.75
CA LEU A 25 11.20 7.34 -5.61
C LEU A 25 10.97 8.17 -4.34
N MET A 26 10.35 7.54 -3.34
CA MET A 26 10.16 8.10 -2.00
C MET A 26 10.84 7.19 -0.97
N LYS A 27 11.68 7.76 -0.10
CA LYS A 27 12.29 7.03 1.02
C LYS A 27 11.26 6.87 2.15
N LYS A 28 11.30 5.74 2.88
CA LYS A 28 10.35 5.43 3.97
C LYS A 28 10.21 6.55 5.00
N ASN A 29 11.31 7.21 5.38
CA ASN A 29 11.33 8.26 6.39
C ASN A 29 10.47 9.50 6.05
N VAL A 30 10.05 9.67 4.79
CA VAL A 30 9.13 10.76 4.41
C VAL A 30 7.65 10.35 4.53
N LEU A 31 7.42 9.05 4.61
CA LEU A 31 6.09 8.47 4.75
C LEU A 31 5.78 8.15 6.22
N ASP A 32 6.80 7.89 7.04
CA ASP A 32 6.67 7.55 8.45
C ASP A 32 7.28 8.63 9.37
N PHE A 33 6.45 9.54 9.89
CA PHE A 33 6.89 10.70 10.70
C PHE A 33 7.38 10.34 12.12
N ASN A 34 7.23 9.08 12.55
CA ASN A 34 7.61 8.65 13.90
C ASN A 34 9.01 8.01 13.97
N ASP A 35 9.68 7.75 12.86
CA ASP A 35 10.95 6.98 12.84
C ASP A 35 12.20 7.88 12.70
N PHE A 36 12.38 8.79 13.66
CA PHE A 36 13.51 9.71 13.70
C PHE A 36 14.86 8.97 13.87
N ASN A 37 14.86 7.80 14.53
CA ASN A 37 16.05 7.00 14.82
C ASN A 37 16.52 6.15 13.62
N ALA A 38 15.61 5.64 12.78
CA ALA A 38 15.99 4.92 11.56
C ALA A 38 16.76 5.80 10.57
N SER A 39 16.47 7.10 10.53
CA SER A 39 17.14 8.06 9.65
C SER A 39 18.66 8.17 9.88
N PHE A 40 19.10 7.93 11.12
CA PHE A 40 20.51 8.01 11.51
C PHE A 40 21.27 6.71 11.21
N LEU A 41 20.61 5.56 11.37
CA LEU A 41 21.18 4.24 11.05
C LEU A 41 21.30 4.05 9.53
N ASP A 42 20.30 4.47 8.74
CA ASP A 42 20.37 4.39 7.27
C ASP A 42 21.58 5.18 6.72
N ARG A 43 21.87 6.37 7.26
CA ARG A 43 23.04 7.18 6.86
C ARG A 43 24.39 6.55 7.21
N LEU A 44 24.47 5.81 8.32
CA LEU A 44 25.69 5.10 8.75
C LEU A 44 25.92 3.82 7.93
N HIS A 45 24.84 3.15 7.50
CA HIS A 45 24.91 1.91 6.74
C HIS A 45 25.04 2.10 5.22
N GLU A 46 24.61 3.24 4.68
CA GLU A 46 24.84 3.66 3.29
C GLU A 46 26.35 3.77 2.95
N PHE A 47 27.22 3.85 3.96
CA PHE A 47 28.68 3.85 3.83
C PHE A 47 29.31 2.47 3.52
N LEU A 48 28.53 1.37 3.60
CA LEU A 48 29.02 -0.01 3.39
C LEU A 48 28.98 -0.51 1.92
N GLY A 49 28.70 0.36 0.94
CA GLY A 49 28.80 -0.02 -0.48
C GLY A 49 27.61 -0.83 -1.03
N ASN A 50 26.52 -0.92 -0.29
CA ASN A 50 25.24 -1.46 -0.78
C ASN A 50 24.64 -0.50 -1.82
N LYS A 51 24.21 -1.03 -2.97
CA LYS A 51 23.69 -0.23 -4.09
C LYS A 51 22.34 -0.76 -4.57
N ILE A 52 21.44 0.16 -4.95
CA ILE A 52 20.29 -0.16 -5.78
C ILE A 52 20.81 -0.45 -7.19
N THR A 53 20.51 -1.64 -7.70
CA THR A 53 20.98 -2.10 -9.00
C THR A 53 19.80 -2.27 -9.95
N LEU A 54 19.94 -1.72 -11.16
CA LEU A 54 18.97 -1.82 -12.23
C LEU A 54 19.59 -2.54 -13.43
N ARG A 55 18.81 -3.39 -14.11
CA ARG A 55 19.22 -4.07 -15.35
C ARG A 55 18.10 -3.98 -16.37
N LEU A 56 18.38 -3.43 -17.54
CA LEU A 56 17.40 -3.37 -18.63
C LEU A 56 17.16 -4.76 -19.22
N ILE A 57 15.96 -4.99 -19.74
CA ILE A 57 15.55 -6.18 -20.49
C ILE A 57 15.10 -5.72 -21.88
N SER A 58 15.68 -6.30 -22.91
CA SER A 58 15.27 -6.05 -24.30
C SER A 58 13.93 -6.71 -24.63
N SER A 59 13.07 -6.03 -25.39
CA SER A 59 11.88 -6.62 -26.00
C SER A 59 12.12 -7.19 -27.40
N ASP A 60 13.25 -6.90 -28.02
CA ASP A 60 13.45 -7.20 -29.45
C ASP A 60 14.51 -8.26 -29.66
N VAL A 61 15.46 -8.35 -28.72
CA VAL A 61 16.64 -9.21 -28.85
C VAL A 61 16.60 -10.28 -27.77
N THR A 62 16.72 -11.54 -28.19
CA THR A 62 16.79 -12.69 -27.29
C THR A 62 18.22 -12.95 -26.84
N ASP A 63 18.37 -13.38 -25.59
CA ASP A 63 19.60 -13.98 -25.10
C ASP A 63 19.56 -15.50 -25.33
N SER A 64 20.49 -16.01 -26.14
CA SER A 64 20.63 -17.44 -26.41
C SER A 64 20.99 -18.24 -25.16
N GLU A 65 21.65 -17.62 -24.17
CA GLU A 65 22.06 -18.29 -22.93
C GLU A 65 20.93 -18.33 -21.88
N ASN A 66 19.93 -17.45 -21.99
CA ASN A 66 18.87 -17.29 -20.98
C ASN A 66 17.53 -17.94 -21.38
N GLY A 67 17.58 -18.93 -22.28
CA GLY A 67 16.41 -19.73 -22.68
C GLY A 67 15.34 -18.92 -23.41
N SER A 68 15.73 -18.12 -24.40
CA SER A 68 14.87 -17.26 -25.23
C SER A 68 14.24 -16.06 -24.51
N LYS A 69 14.71 -15.71 -23.31
CA LYS A 69 14.35 -14.45 -22.64
C LYS A 69 14.99 -13.26 -23.35
N GLY A 70 14.40 -12.08 -23.18
CA GLY A 70 15.00 -10.82 -23.62
C GLY A 70 16.42 -10.61 -23.09
N LYS A 71 17.30 -10.05 -23.93
CA LYS A 71 18.69 -9.71 -23.62
C LYS A 71 18.75 -8.86 -22.35
N LEU A 72 19.55 -9.30 -21.39
CA LEU A 72 19.78 -8.58 -20.13
C LEU A 72 20.93 -7.61 -20.28
N GLY A 73 20.68 -6.35 -19.92
CA GLY A 73 21.70 -5.32 -19.87
C GLY A 73 22.71 -5.56 -18.74
N LYS A 74 23.81 -4.80 -18.80
CA LYS A 74 24.77 -4.67 -17.70
C LYS A 74 24.09 -4.03 -16.49
N ALA A 75 24.60 -4.37 -15.30
CA ALA A 75 24.14 -3.77 -14.06
C ALA A 75 24.50 -2.29 -14.02
N ALA A 76 23.49 -1.43 -13.88
CA ALA A 76 23.66 -0.02 -13.60
C ALA A 76 23.30 0.26 -12.14
N HIS A 77 24.00 1.20 -11.53
CA HIS A 77 23.76 1.59 -10.15
C HIS A 77 23.18 2.99 -10.10
N LEU A 78 22.30 3.19 -9.13
CA LEU A 78 21.77 4.51 -8.84
C LEU A 78 22.91 5.45 -8.40
N GLU A 79 23.02 6.60 -9.06
CA GLU A 79 24.03 7.62 -8.79
C GLU A 79 23.54 8.56 -7.67
N ASP A 80 24.48 9.13 -6.91
CA ASP A 80 24.21 10.22 -5.95
C ASP A 80 23.11 9.94 -4.89
N TRP A 81 22.91 8.66 -4.53
CA TRP A 81 21.94 8.25 -3.50
C TRP A 81 22.12 8.96 -2.16
N ILE A 82 23.38 9.23 -1.80
CA ILE A 82 23.82 9.80 -0.52
C ILE A 82 23.84 11.35 -0.57
N THR A 83 24.13 11.93 -1.73
CA THR A 83 24.40 13.37 -1.91
C THR A 83 23.19 14.20 -2.33
N THR A 84 22.10 13.56 -2.78
CA THR A 84 20.92 14.27 -3.27
C THR A 84 20.04 14.78 -2.13
N ILE A 85 19.98 16.12 -1.98
CA ILE A 85 19.05 16.80 -1.08
C ILE A 85 17.66 16.82 -1.76
N THR A 86 16.67 16.27 -1.06
CA THR A 86 15.26 16.19 -1.46
C THR A 86 14.66 17.56 -1.79
N SER A 87 14.29 17.83 -3.04
CA SER A 87 13.04 18.52 -3.37
C SER A 87 12.72 18.47 -4.87
N LEU A 88 11.69 17.71 -5.24
CA LEU A 88 10.91 17.97 -6.46
C LEU A 88 9.42 18.13 -6.15
N THR A 89 8.94 17.52 -5.07
CA THR A 89 7.64 17.72 -4.42
C THR A 89 7.77 17.19 -2.98
N ALA A 90 6.83 17.46 -2.06
CA ALA A 90 6.91 16.97 -0.68
C ALA A 90 7.08 15.42 -0.65
N GLY A 91 8.33 14.97 -0.43
CA GLY A 91 8.70 13.56 -0.25
C GLY A 91 9.25 12.77 -1.44
N GLU A 92 9.31 13.35 -2.64
CA GLU A 92 9.87 12.67 -3.82
C GLU A 92 11.32 13.07 -4.09
N SER A 93 12.13 12.08 -4.47
CA SER A 93 13.54 12.25 -4.85
C SER A 93 13.78 11.68 -6.25
N ALA A 94 14.50 12.43 -7.08
CA ALA A 94 14.94 11.98 -8.40
C ALA A 94 16.43 11.67 -8.37
N PHE A 95 16.79 10.48 -8.86
CA PHE A 95 18.17 10.02 -8.94
C PHE A 95 18.52 9.69 -10.39
N LYS A 96 19.79 9.90 -10.73
CA LYS A 96 20.31 9.55 -12.04
C LYS A 96 20.80 8.11 -12.04
N VAL A 97 20.76 7.48 -13.20
CA VAL A 97 21.34 6.17 -13.45
C VAL A 97 21.85 6.16 -14.88
N THR A 98 23.07 5.67 -15.10
CA THR A 98 23.63 5.56 -16.45
C THR A 98 23.80 4.09 -16.82
N PHE A 99 23.17 3.68 -17.92
CA PHE A 99 23.25 2.33 -18.45
C PHE A 99 24.26 2.26 -19.58
N ASP A 100 25.19 1.30 -19.51
CA ASP A 100 25.96 0.89 -20.67
C ASP A 100 25.03 0.13 -21.63
N TYR A 101 24.87 0.68 -22.82
CA TYR A 101 23.88 0.27 -23.80
C TYR A 101 24.58 -0.15 -25.10
N ASP A 102 24.54 -1.44 -25.37
CA ASP A 102 25.10 -2.01 -26.58
C ASP A 102 24.23 -1.62 -27.80
N SER A 103 24.86 -1.38 -28.95
CA SER A 103 24.17 -0.97 -30.18
C SER A 103 23.15 -1.99 -30.68
N ASP A 104 23.34 -3.26 -30.33
CA ASP A 104 22.48 -4.41 -30.66
C ASP A 104 21.47 -4.73 -29.54
N PHE A 105 21.29 -3.87 -28.52
CA PHE A 105 20.41 -4.18 -27.40
C PHE A 105 18.92 -4.18 -27.77
N GLY A 106 18.51 -3.37 -28.77
CA GLY A 106 17.09 -3.20 -29.15
C GLY A 106 16.26 -2.48 -28.08
N TYR A 107 14.93 -2.44 -28.22
CA TYR A 107 14.08 -1.65 -27.34
C TYR A 107 14.11 -2.16 -25.88
N PRO A 108 14.36 -1.30 -24.87
CA PRO A 108 14.33 -1.71 -23.47
C PRO A 108 12.86 -1.83 -22.99
N GLY A 109 12.27 -3.01 -23.13
CA GLY A 109 10.85 -3.25 -22.82
C GLY A 109 10.52 -3.39 -21.33
N ALA A 110 11.51 -3.76 -20.51
CA ALA A 110 11.37 -3.93 -19.07
C ALA A 110 12.71 -3.68 -18.35
N PHE A 111 12.71 -3.66 -17.03
CA PHE A 111 13.92 -3.69 -16.22
C PHE A 111 13.73 -4.50 -14.93
N LEU A 112 14.84 -5.04 -14.43
CA LEU A 112 14.94 -5.62 -13.09
C LEU A 112 15.50 -4.58 -12.13
N ILE A 113 15.01 -4.59 -10.90
CA ILE A 113 15.56 -3.80 -9.80
C ILE A 113 15.85 -4.68 -8.59
N LYS A 114 17.01 -4.46 -7.99
CA LYS A 114 17.46 -5.12 -6.78
C LYS A 114 17.87 -4.08 -5.75
N ASN A 115 17.19 -4.09 -4.61
CA ASN A 115 17.52 -3.25 -3.46
C ASN A 115 18.45 -4.01 -2.51
N SER A 116 19.72 -3.62 -2.45
CA SER A 116 20.68 -4.19 -1.49
C SER A 116 20.78 -3.38 -0.18
N HIS A 117 19.96 -2.34 0.00
CA HIS A 117 19.89 -1.59 1.26
C HIS A 117 19.05 -2.35 2.31
N PHE A 118 19.11 -1.88 3.56
CA PHE A 118 18.33 -2.44 4.66
C PHE A 118 16.90 -1.92 4.71
N SER A 119 16.67 -0.69 4.24
CA SER A 119 15.35 -0.06 4.17
C SER A 119 14.69 -0.22 2.81
N GLU A 120 13.37 -0.31 2.83
CA GLU A 120 12.52 -0.25 1.66
C GLU A 120 12.31 1.19 1.18
N PHE A 121 11.98 1.33 -0.11
CA PHE A 121 11.58 2.60 -0.69
C PHE A 121 10.42 2.39 -1.66
N PHE A 122 9.65 3.45 -1.91
CA PHE A 122 8.56 3.42 -2.88
C PHE A 122 9.06 3.91 -4.24
N LEU A 123 9.16 3.01 -5.22
CA LEU A 123 9.56 3.33 -6.59
C LEU A 123 8.36 3.89 -7.36
N ARG A 124 8.44 5.15 -7.80
CA ARG A 124 7.39 5.76 -8.62
C ARG A 124 7.57 5.45 -10.10
N SER A 125 8.75 5.74 -10.64
CA SER A 125 9.00 5.57 -12.06
C SER A 125 10.49 5.50 -12.41
N LEU A 126 10.78 4.91 -13.57
CA LEU A 126 12.03 5.09 -14.30
C LEU A 126 11.72 5.78 -15.63
N THR A 127 12.57 6.70 -16.05
CA THR A 127 12.52 7.31 -17.39
C THR A 127 13.89 7.23 -18.01
N LEU A 128 14.01 6.63 -19.19
CA LEU A 128 15.22 6.64 -20.00
C LEU A 128 15.10 7.74 -21.06
N GLU A 129 16.13 8.58 -21.14
CA GLU A 129 16.23 9.64 -22.13
C GLU A 129 17.18 9.21 -23.26
N ASP A 130 16.90 9.67 -24.48
CA ASP A 130 17.73 9.47 -25.67
C ASP A 130 18.09 8.00 -25.98
N VAL A 131 17.14 7.07 -25.82
CA VAL A 131 17.33 5.67 -26.21
C VAL A 131 17.53 5.58 -27.72
N PRO A 132 18.65 4.97 -28.21
CA PRO A 132 18.94 4.88 -29.64
C PRO A 132 17.76 4.27 -30.44
N GLY A 133 17.29 5.00 -31.46
CA GLY A 133 16.19 4.56 -32.33
C GLY A 133 14.78 4.64 -31.73
N HIS A 134 14.65 4.99 -30.45
CA HIS A 134 13.36 4.93 -29.73
C HIS A 134 13.01 6.20 -28.94
N GLY A 135 13.99 7.08 -28.68
CA GLY A 135 13.77 8.31 -27.93
C GLY A 135 13.53 8.05 -26.44
N ARG A 136 12.48 8.65 -25.88
CA ARG A 136 12.17 8.56 -24.45
C ARG A 136 11.36 7.31 -24.12
N VAL A 137 11.77 6.57 -23.10
CA VAL A 137 11.06 5.36 -22.61
C VAL A 137 10.68 5.53 -21.15
N HIS A 138 9.42 5.27 -20.82
CA HIS A 138 8.88 5.51 -19.49
C HIS A 138 8.33 4.23 -18.85
N TYR A 139 8.59 4.07 -17.56
CA TYR A 139 8.14 2.94 -16.74
C TYR A 139 7.40 3.47 -15.54
N ILE A 140 6.10 3.19 -15.47
CA ILE A 140 5.25 3.57 -14.34
C ILE A 140 5.26 2.39 -13.35
N CYS A 141 5.84 2.60 -12.17
CA CYS A 141 6.13 1.52 -11.22
C CYS A 141 5.16 1.54 -10.03
N ASN A 142 5.06 2.66 -9.33
CA ASN A 142 4.24 2.88 -8.12
C ASN A 142 4.19 1.66 -7.18
N SER A 143 5.34 1.19 -6.72
CA SER A 143 5.43 -0.03 -5.89
C SER A 143 6.56 0.05 -4.87
N TRP A 144 6.35 -0.58 -3.72
CA TRP A 144 7.37 -0.72 -2.68
C TRP A 144 8.44 -1.76 -3.05
N ILE A 145 9.71 -1.39 -2.88
CA ILE A 145 10.87 -2.24 -3.14
C ILE A 145 11.57 -2.54 -1.81
N TYR A 146 11.34 -3.74 -1.28
CA TYR A 146 12.00 -4.23 -0.07
C TYR A 146 13.44 -4.70 -0.36
N PRO A 147 14.27 -4.84 0.69
CA PRO A 147 15.58 -5.47 0.59
C PRO A 147 15.52 -6.83 -0.11
N ALA A 148 16.47 -7.09 -1.00
CA ALA A 148 16.48 -8.26 -1.88
C ALA A 148 16.44 -9.61 -1.12
N LYS A 149 16.89 -9.64 0.15
CA LYS A 149 16.80 -10.82 1.03
C LYS A 149 15.36 -11.32 1.26
N HIS A 150 14.35 -10.47 1.03
CA HIS A 150 12.94 -10.80 1.18
C HIS A 150 12.32 -11.39 -0.10
N TYR A 151 13.03 -11.33 -1.23
CA TYR A 151 12.54 -11.79 -2.52
C TYR A 151 13.30 -13.03 -2.99
N THR A 152 12.58 -13.99 -3.57
CA THR A 152 13.17 -15.13 -4.27
C THR A 152 13.67 -14.77 -5.68
N LYS A 153 13.06 -13.73 -6.28
CA LYS A 153 13.39 -13.21 -7.60
C LYS A 153 13.48 -11.69 -7.56
N ASP A 154 14.35 -11.12 -8.39
CA ASP A 154 14.43 -9.67 -8.55
C ASP A 154 13.12 -9.10 -9.08
N ARG A 155 12.78 -7.87 -8.67
CA ARG A 155 11.53 -7.22 -9.06
C ARG A 155 11.62 -6.76 -10.51
N VAL A 156 10.61 -7.10 -11.31
CA VAL A 156 10.50 -6.69 -12.72
C VAL A 156 9.48 -5.58 -12.90
N PHE A 157 9.79 -4.61 -13.75
CA PHE A 157 8.89 -3.54 -14.17
C PHE A 157 8.90 -3.40 -15.68
N PHE A 158 7.71 -3.23 -16.27
CA PHE A 158 7.54 -3.12 -17.72
C PHE A 158 7.38 -1.67 -18.15
N SER A 159 7.77 -1.37 -19.39
CA SER A 159 7.50 -0.08 -20.01
C SER A 159 6.00 0.17 -20.12
N ASN A 160 5.59 1.42 -20.28
CA ASN A 160 4.19 1.82 -20.37
C ASN A 160 3.49 1.45 -21.70
N LYS A 161 4.05 0.52 -22.48
CA LYS A 161 3.40 -0.04 -23.68
C LYS A 161 2.42 -1.14 -23.28
N THR A 162 1.23 -1.11 -23.88
CA THR A 162 0.15 -2.07 -23.60
C THR A 162 0.15 -3.19 -24.63
N TYR A 163 0.03 -4.44 -24.16
CA TYR A 163 -0.03 -5.62 -25.02
C TYR A 163 -1.08 -6.61 -24.51
N LEU A 164 -1.92 -7.12 -25.41
CA LEU A 164 -2.66 -8.35 -25.14
C LEU A 164 -1.69 -9.54 -25.01
N PRO A 165 -2.10 -10.66 -24.37
CA PRO A 165 -1.21 -11.81 -24.21
C PRO A 165 -0.59 -12.31 -25.52
N HIS A 166 -1.34 -12.32 -26.62
CA HIS A 166 -0.86 -12.76 -27.94
C HIS A 166 -0.02 -11.72 -28.69
N GLU A 167 -0.04 -10.46 -28.26
CA GLU A 167 0.75 -9.36 -28.84
C GLU A 167 2.03 -9.09 -28.05
N THR A 168 2.21 -9.77 -26.91
CA THR A 168 3.37 -9.55 -26.05
C THR A 168 4.63 -10.01 -26.77
N PRO A 169 5.69 -9.17 -26.84
CA PRO A 169 6.95 -9.56 -27.47
C PRO A 169 7.47 -10.88 -26.89
N ALA A 170 7.90 -11.79 -27.77
CA ALA A 170 8.27 -13.16 -27.38
C ALA A 170 9.36 -13.21 -26.28
N THR A 171 10.28 -12.25 -26.33
CA THR A 171 11.35 -12.00 -25.36
C THR A 171 10.84 -11.67 -23.94
N LEU A 172 9.64 -11.07 -23.82
CA LEU A 172 9.04 -10.63 -22.56
C LEU A 172 8.01 -11.63 -22.00
N LEU A 173 7.54 -12.59 -22.80
CA LEU A 173 6.52 -13.56 -22.39
C LEU A 173 6.88 -14.27 -21.08
N LYS A 174 8.10 -14.80 -21.00
CA LYS A 174 8.55 -15.53 -19.81
C LYS A 174 8.67 -14.64 -18.57
N TYR A 175 9.08 -13.38 -18.73
CA TYR A 175 9.08 -12.42 -17.61
C TYR A 175 7.66 -12.09 -17.14
N ARG A 176 6.72 -11.91 -18.08
CA ARG A 176 5.30 -11.69 -17.80
C ARG A 176 4.69 -12.88 -17.03
N GLU A 177 4.94 -14.09 -17.49
CA GLU A 177 4.45 -15.31 -16.84
C GLU A 177 5.05 -15.53 -15.45
N GLU A 178 6.37 -15.33 -15.31
CA GLU A 178 7.05 -15.48 -14.02
C GLU A 178 6.57 -14.46 -12.98
N GLU A 179 6.29 -13.21 -13.37
CA GLU A 179 5.69 -12.20 -12.48
C GLU A 179 4.27 -12.62 -12.07
N LEU A 180 3.44 -13.10 -13.01
CA LEU A 180 2.10 -13.60 -12.69
C LEU A 180 2.12 -14.81 -11.73
N VAL A 181 3.10 -15.72 -11.88
CA VAL A 181 3.29 -16.83 -10.93
C VAL A 181 3.70 -16.30 -9.56
N SER A 182 4.61 -15.32 -9.51
CA SER A 182 5.02 -14.70 -8.25
C SER A 182 3.85 -14.02 -7.53
N LEU A 183 2.96 -13.36 -8.28
CA LEU A 183 1.77 -12.70 -7.73
C LEU A 183 0.70 -13.68 -7.24
N ARG A 184 0.60 -14.88 -7.81
CA ARG A 184 -0.31 -15.93 -7.29
C ARG A 184 0.22 -16.61 -6.03
N GLY A 185 1.54 -16.65 -5.84
CA GLY A 185 2.17 -17.36 -4.75
C GLY A 185 1.97 -18.88 -4.83
N THR A 186 2.13 -19.57 -3.70
CA THR A 186 2.05 -21.04 -3.61
C THR A 186 0.76 -21.56 -2.97
N GLY A 187 -0.09 -20.67 -2.43
CA GLY A 187 -1.26 -21.04 -1.62
C GLY A 187 -0.92 -21.49 -0.19
N GLU A 188 0.36 -21.52 0.18
CA GLU A 188 0.85 -22.01 1.46
C GLU A 188 1.57 -20.92 2.27
N GLY A 189 1.71 -21.17 3.58
CA GLY A 189 2.41 -20.28 4.49
C GLY A 189 1.67 -18.99 4.85
N GLU A 190 2.17 -18.33 5.89
CA GLU A 190 1.69 -17.04 6.34
C GLU A 190 2.34 -15.93 5.53
N LEU A 191 1.52 -15.04 4.96
CA LEU A 191 1.98 -13.93 4.14
C LEU A 191 2.55 -12.82 5.01
N LYS A 192 3.63 -12.21 4.53
CA LYS A 192 4.41 -11.19 5.22
C LYS A 192 4.21 -9.83 4.58
N GLU A 193 4.59 -8.79 5.31
CA GLU A 193 4.36 -7.39 4.91
C GLU A 193 4.87 -7.07 3.50
N TRP A 194 6.04 -7.60 3.12
CA TRP A 194 6.68 -7.37 1.83
C TRP A 194 6.12 -8.22 0.68
N ASP A 195 5.23 -9.17 0.97
CA ASP A 195 4.66 -10.05 -0.04
C ASP A 195 3.65 -9.30 -0.93
N ARG A 196 3.56 -9.75 -2.18
CA ARG A 196 2.64 -9.23 -3.21
C ARG A 196 1.72 -10.34 -3.72
N VAL A 197 1.41 -11.29 -2.85
CA VAL A 197 0.64 -12.49 -3.19
C VAL A 197 -0.85 -12.18 -3.09
N TYR A 198 -1.55 -12.41 -4.20
CA TYR A 198 -3.00 -12.33 -4.35
C TYR A 198 -3.57 -13.74 -4.45
N ASP A 199 -4.30 -14.13 -3.43
CA ASP A 199 -4.95 -15.43 -3.36
C ASP A 199 -6.25 -15.33 -2.56
N TYR A 200 -7.08 -16.38 -2.60
CA TYR A 200 -8.41 -16.40 -2.05
C TYR A 200 -8.49 -17.15 -0.73
N ALA A 201 -9.36 -16.69 0.16
CA ALA A 201 -9.77 -17.44 1.33
C ALA A 201 -11.21 -17.10 1.74
N TYR A 202 -11.77 -17.93 2.61
CA TYR A 202 -13.09 -17.73 3.19
C TYR A 202 -13.07 -16.71 4.33
N TYR A 203 -14.23 -16.22 4.75
CA TYR A 203 -14.34 -15.44 5.98
C TYR A 203 -14.40 -16.39 7.18
N ASN A 204 -13.24 -16.97 7.49
CA ASN A 204 -13.01 -17.84 8.63
C ASN A 204 -12.12 -17.17 9.70
N ASP A 205 -11.93 -15.85 9.61
CA ASP A 205 -11.07 -15.04 10.47
C ASP A 205 -11.85 -14.03 11.34
N LEU A 206 -13.19 -14.10 11.30
CA LEU A 206 -14.08 -13.23 12.08
C LEU A 206 -14.32 -13.74 13.50
N GLY A 207 -14.30 -15.06 13.70
CA GLY A 207 -14.54 -15.71 15.00
C GLY A 207 -13.32 -15.71 15.92
N ALA A 208 -13.55 -15.92 17.22
CA ALA A 208 -12.50 -16.22 18.20
C ALA A 208 -12.96 -17.34 19.16
N PRO A 209 -12.98 -18.61 18.70
CA PRO A 209 -13.35 -19.75 19.54
C PRO A 209 -12.39 -19.89 20.74
N PRO A 210 -12.88 -20.30 21.93
CA PRO A 210 -14.28 -20.61 22.25
C PRO A 210 -15.08 -19.36 22.70
N LYS A 211 -14.41 -18.21 22.91
CA LYS A 211 -15.02 -17.02 23.51
C LYS A 211 -16.10 -16.38 22.62
N ASN A 212 -15.94 -16.47 21.30
CA ASN A 212 -16.83 -15.84 20.32
C ASN A 212 -16.83 -16.58 18.98
N PRO A 213 -17.34 -17.84 18.92
CA PRO A 213 -17.36 -18.60 17.68
C PRO A 213 -18.26 -17.94 16.64
N ARG A 214 -17.86 -18.00 15.37
CA ARG A 214 -18.63 -17.54 14.21
C ARG A 214 -18.59 -18.61 13.14
N PRO A 215 -19.67 -18.82 12.37
CA PRO A 215 -19.63 -19.70 11.22
C PRO A 215 -18.67 -19.14 10.17
N VAL A 216 -18.03 -20.04 9.41
CA VAL A 216 -17.24 -19.66 8.25
C VAL A 216 -18.19 -19.21 7.14
N LEU A 217 -17.97 -18.01 6.58
CA LEU A 217 -18.76 -17.53 5.44
C LEU A 217 -18.04 -17.82 4.13
N GLY A 218 -18.74 -18.53 3.24
CA GLY A 218 -18.28 -19.01 1.94
C GLY A 218 -17.89 -20.49 1.95
N GLY A 219 -18.03 -21.14 0.79
CA GLY A 219 -17.61 -22.54 0.59
C GLY A 219 -18.69 -23.57 0.90
N THR A 220 -19.81 -23.14 1.47
CA THR A 220 -21.00 -23.94 1.71
C THR A 220 -22.21 -23.31 1.03
N GLN A 221 -23.26 -24.11 0.81
CA GLN A 221 -24.55 -23.61 0.31
C GLN A 221 -25.34 -22.89 1.41
N GLU A 222 -25.11 -23.21 2.68
CA GLU A 222 -25.77 -22.59 3.83
C GLU A 222 -25.30 -21.15 4.06
N TYR A 223 -23.99 -20.91 3.90
CA TYR A 223 -23.37 -19.59 4.06
C TYR A 223 -22.62 -19.19 2.78
N PRO A 224 -23.31 -18.93 1.66
CA PRO A 224 -22.65 -18.47 0.44
C PRO A 224 -22.11 -17.05 0.67
N TYR A 225 -20.84 -16.82 0.32
CA TYR A 225 -20.22 -15.51 0.49
C TYR A 225 -19.05 -15.32 -0.50
N PRO A 226 -18.79 -14.07 -0.94
CA PRO A 226 -17.57 -13.73 -1.67
C PRO A 226 -16.30 -14.18 -0.94
N ARG A 227 -15.25 -14.47 -1.70
CA ARG A 227 -13.92 -14.71 -1.13
C ARG A 227 -13.30 -13.38 -0.70
N ARG A 228 -12.40 -13.46 0.28
CA ARG A 228 -11.51 -12.37 0.69
C ARG A 228 -10.06 -12.68 0.27
N GLY A 229 -9.18 -11.69 0.41
CA GLY A 229 -7.74 -11.87 0.22
C GLY A 229 -7.14 -12.80 1.29
N ARG A 230 -6.41 -13.82 0.87
CA ARG A 230 -5.71 -14.77 1.75
C ARG A 230 -4.66 -14.03 2.60
N THR A 231 -4.54 -14.46 3.85
CA THR A 231 -3.56 -13.95 4.84
C THR A 231 -2.64 -15.07 5.32
N GLY A 232 -3.18 -16.29 5.47
CA GLY A 232 -2.41 -17.49 5.75
C GLY A 232 -1.90 -17.59 7.19
N ARG A 233 -2.48 -16.85 8.14
CA ARG A 233 -2.16 -17.02 9.56
C ARG A 233 -2.57 -18.42 9.99
N LYS A 234 -1.93 -18.88 11.07
CA LYS A 234 -2.19 -20.23 11.58
C LYS A 234 -3.65 -20.37 12.04
N PRO A 235 -4.24 -21.57 11.95
CA PRO A 235 -5.53 -21.84 12.58
C PRO A 235 -5.50 -21.63 14.10
N THR A 236 -6.67 -21.44 14.70
CA THR A 236 -6.83 -21.46 16.16
C THR A 236 -6.57 -22.86 16.72
N LYS A 237 -6.23 -22.97 18.00
CA LYS A 237 -5.97 -24.28 18.63
C LYS A 237 -7.27 -25.06 18.83
N GLU A 238 -8.36 -24.34 19.01
CA GLU A 238 -9.68 -24.85 19.37
C GLU A 238 -10.51 -25.23 18.15
N ASP A 239 -10.32 -24.54 17.02
CA ASP A 239 -10.96 -24.84 15.75
C ASP A 239 -9.98 -24.72 14.56
N PRO A 240 -9.59 -25.85 13.92
CA PRO A 240 -8.73 -25.86 12.75
C PRO A 240 -9.31 -25.17 11.51
N GLN A 241 -10.63 -24.95 11.46
CA GLN A 241 -11.29 -24.26 10.35
C GLN A 241 -11.26 -22.72 10.51
N THR A 242 -11.03 -22.23 11.72
CA THR A 242 -10.95 -20.80 12.03
C THR A 242 -9.51 -20.31 12.01
N GLU A 243 -9.23 -19.26 11.24
CA GLU A 243 -7.93 -18.59 11.21
C GLU A 243 -7.74 -17.73 12.47
N SER A 244 -6.54 -17.75 13.04
CA SER A 244 -6.22 -16.95 14.22
C SER A 244 -6.30 -15.44 13.96
N ARG A 245 -6.71 -14.71 15.00
CA ARG A 245 -6.87 -13.26 14.97
C ARG A 245 -5.63 -12.53 15.49
N LEU A 246 -5.37 -11.36 14.92
CA LEU A 246 -4.47 -10.39 15.53
C LEU A 246 -5.15 -9.70 16.72
N PRO A 247 -4.38 -9.24 17.73
CA PRO A 247 -4.89 -8.35 18.76
C PRO A 247 -5.56 -7.12 18.14
N ILE A 248 -6.59 -6.57 18.80
CA ILE A 248 -7.33 -5.39 18.28
C ILE A 248 -6.39 -4.20 18.03
N THR A 249 -5.36 -4.04 18.87
CA THR A 249 -4.31 -3.01 18.75
C THR A 249 -3.49 -3.12 17.47
N SER A 250 -3.47 -4.30 16.83
CA SER A 250 -2.73 -4.60 15.59
C SER A 250 -3.68 -5.02 14.46
N SER A 251 -4.97 -4.64 14.56
CA SER A 251 -5.97 -4.98 13.54
C SER A 251 -5.69 -4.35 12.17
N LEU A 252 -4.94 -3.25 12.14
CA LEU A 252 -4.45 -2.60 10.90
C LEU A 252 -3.25 -3.31 10.26
N ASP A 253 -2.73 -4.36 10.90
CA ASP A 253 -1.61 -5.18 10.41
C ASP A 253 -2.09 -6.49 9.76
N ILE A 254 -3.41 -6.63 9.54
CA ILE A 254 -3.93 -7.70 8.69
C ILE A 254 -3.28 -7.57 7.32
N TYR A 255 -2.62 -8.64 6.88
CA TYR A 255 -1.93 -8.66 5.60
C TYR A 255 -2.89 -8.31 4.46
N VAL A 256 -2.41 -7.40 3.62
CA VAL A 256 -2.86 -7.17 2.25
C VAL A 256 -1.60 -7.12 1.38
N PRO A 257 -1.68 -7.46 0.08
CA PRO A 257 -0.55 -7.31 -0.83
C PRO A 257 0.08 -5.92 -0.69
N ARG A 258 1.40 -5.84 -0.60
CA ARG A 258 2.09 -4.64 -0.10
C ARG A 258 1.67 -3.31 -0.74
N ASP A 259 1.41 -3.35 -2.04
CA ASP A 259 1.06 -2.19 -2.86
C ASP A 259 -0.43 -1.78 -2.73
N GLU A 260 -1.29 -2.64 -2.18
CA GLU A 260 -2.70 -2.38 -1.87
C GLU A 260 -2.88 -1.72 -0.49
N ARG A 261 -1.87 -1.82 0.39
CA ARG A 261 -1.92 -1.15 1.69
C ARG A 261 -1.95 0.36 1.48
N PHE A 262 -2.89 1.04 2.14
CA PHE A 262 -3.01 2.49 2.05
C PHE A 262 -1.67 3.19 2.36
N GLY A 263 -1.32 4.19 1.55
CA GLY A 263 -0.28 5.15 1.90
C GLY A 263 -0.75 6.05 3.05
N HIS A 264 0.20 6.60 3.82
CA HIS A 264 -0.08 7.30 5.08
C HIS A 264 -1.06 8.48 4.95
N LEU A 265 -1.04 9.21 3.82
CA LEU A 265 -1.99 10.31 3.57
C LEU A 265 -3.45 9.85 3.43
N LYS A 266 -3.70 8.62 2.95
CA LYS A 266 -5.05 8.05 2.90
C LYS A 266 -5.45 7.39 4.22
N MET A 267 -4.46 7.07 5.06
CA MET A 267 -4.69 6.43 6.35
C MET A 267 -5.32 7.41 7.34
N SER A 268 -4.93 8.70 7.38
CA SER A 268 -5.61 9.70 8.22
C SER A 268 -7.11 9.81 7.93
N ASP A 269 -7.49 9.81 6.64
CA ASP A 269 -8.90 9.83 6.24
C ASP A 269 -9.62 8.55 6.66
N PHE A 270 -8.96 7.39 6.57
CA PHE A 270 -9.50 6.11 7.04
C PHE A 270 -9.65 6.05 8.57
N LEU A 271 -8.71 6.64 9.32
CA LEU A 271 -8.72 6.68 10.78
C LEU A 271 -9.86 7.55 11.31
N ALA A 272 -10.20 8.62 10.60
CA ALA A 272 -11.40 9.42 10.87
C ALA A 272 -12.70 8.60 10.80
N TYR A 273 -12.79 7.59 9.92
CA TYR A 273 -13.92 6.66 9.85
C TYR A 273 -13.82 5.48 10.83
N ALA A 274 -12.59 5.05 11.17
CA ALA A 274 -12.32 3.99 12.14
C ALA A 274 -12.74 4.37 13.58
N LEU A 275 -13.08 5.64 13.83
CA LEU A 275 -13.74 6.12 15.05
C LEU A 275 -14.97 5.31 15.45
N LYS A 276 -15.65 4.65 14.51
CA LYS A 276 -16.80 3.77 14.79
C LYS A 276 -16.42 2.51 15.61
N ALA A 277 -15.18 2.03 15.48
CA ALA A 277 -14.67 0.90 16.28
C ALA A 277 -14.32 1.30 17.74
N ILE A 278 -14.23 2.60 18.01
CA ILE A 278 -13.85 3.16 19.31
C ILE A 278 -15.02 3.16 20.31
N ALA A 279 -16.25 2.96 19.83
CA ALA A 279 -17.43 2.86 20.69
C ALA A 279 -17.25 1.84 21.83
N GLN A 280 -16.54 0.73 21.58
CA GLN A 280 -16.24 -0.29 22.61
C GLN A 280 -15.25 0.18 23.68
N PHE A 281 -14.37 1.13 23.35
CA PHE A 281 -13.35 1.67 24.27
C PHE A 281 -13.82 2.93 25.00
N ILE A 282 -14.80 3.63 24.44
CA ILE A 282 -15.41 4.85 25.00
C ILE A 282 -16.62 4.52 25.88
N GLN A 283 -17.17 3.31 25.78
CA GLN A 283 -18.31 2.88 26.60
C GLN A 283 -18.16 3.28 28.08
N PRO A 284 -17.06 2.98 28.80
CA PRO A 284 -16.92 3.36 30.21
C PRO A 284 -16.86 4.88 30.46
N ALA A 285 -16.44 5.67 29.46
CA ALA A 285 -16.45 7.13 29.54
C ALA A 285 -17.86 7.70 29.43
N LEU A 286 -18.67 7.14 28.51
CA LEU A 286 -20.08 7.50 28.37
C LEU A 286 -20.85 7.15 29.65
N GLU A 287 -20.59 5.99 30.27
CA GLU A 287 -21.29 5.54 31.49
C GLU A 287 -21.15 6.50 32.70
N ALA A 288 -20.13 7.37 32.72
CA ALA A 288 -19.84 8.27 33.84
C ALA A 288 -20.26 9.73 33.61
N VAL A 289 -20.89 10.04 32.46
CA VAL A 289 -21.39 11.39 32.10
C VAL A 289 -22.92 11.48 32.20
N PHE A 290 -23.65 10.35 32.21
CA PHE A 290 -25.12 10.34 32.31
C PHE A 290 -25.58 10.12 33.76
N ASP A 291 -26.31 11.10 34.31
CA ASP A 291 -26.61 11.27 35.75
C ASP A 291 -27.89 10.53 36.21
N ASP A 292 -28.94 10.46 35.38
CA ASP A 292 -30.28 9.96 35.79
C ASP A 292 -30.68 8.60 35.19
N THR A 293 -30.23 8.27 33.97
CA THR A 293 -30.25 6.91 33.43
C THR A 293 -28.83 6.42 33.15
N PRO A 294 -28.26 5.57 34.01
CA PRO A 294 -26.93 5.02 33.74
C PRO A 294 -26.95 4.32 32.38
N LYS A 295 -26.09 4.79 31.46
CA LYS A 295 -25.82 4.21 30.12
C LYS A 295 -26.83 4.54 29.00
N GLU A 296 -27.77 5.47 29.19
CA GLU A 296 -28.74 5.86 28.17
C GLU A 296 -28.77 7.39 27.94
N PHE A 297 -29.40 7.83 26.84
CA PHE A 297 -29.65 9.25 26.60
C PHE A 297 -31.04 9.60 27.12
N ASP A 298 -31.12 10.63 27.98
CA ASP A 298 -32.40 11.08 28.54
C ASP A 298 -33.20 11.96 27.56
N SER A 299 -32.54 12.56 26.57
CA SER A 299 -33.17 13.44 25.58
C SER A 299 -32.43 13.51 24.24
N PHE A 300 -33.11 14.03 23.20
CA PHE A 300 -32.44 14.35 21.92
C PHE A 300 -31.38 15.45 22.08
N GLU A 301 -31.53 16.33 23.07
CA GLU A 301 -30.51 17.34 23.37
C GLU A 301 -29.20 16.68 23.79
N ASP A 302 -29.27 15.58 24.55
CA ASP A 302 -28.08 14.85 24.98
C ASP A 302 -27.35 14.17 23.81
N VAL A 303 -28.08 13.77 22.77
CA VAL A 303 -27.50 13.30 21.50
C VAL A 303 -26.83 14.45 20.74
N LEU A 304 -27.44 15.65 20.73
CA LEU A 304 -26.90 16.83 20.04
C LEU A 304 -25.63 17.37 20.72
N LYS A 305 -25.55 17.33 22.06
CA LYS A 305 -24.37 17.75 22.84
C LYS A 305 -23.08 17.05 22.41
N ILE A 306 -23.15 15.80 21.93
CA ILE A 306 -21.99 15.04 21.43
C ILE A 306 -21.30 15.75 20.25
N TYR A 307 -22.06 16.46 19.42
CA TYR A 307 -21.54 17.19 18.25
C TYR A 307 -21.21 18.66 18.56
N GLU A 308 -21.89 19.26 19.55
CA GLU A 308 -21.79 20.69 19.85
C GLU A 308 -20.75 20.98 20.93
N GLU A 309 -20.83 20.23 22.02
CA GLU A 309 -20.05 20.45 23.24
C GLU A 309 -18.92 19.41 23.39
N GLY A 310 -19.09 18.20 22.84
CA GLY A 310 -18.19 17.06 23.07
C GLY A 310 -18.53 16.32 24.37
N ILE A 311 -17.72 15.32 24.74
CA ILE A 311 -17.92 14.53 25.95
C ILE A 311 -16.78 14.85 26.93
N ASP A 312 -17.10 15.24 28.16
CA ASP A 312 -16.10 15.43 29.19
C ASP A 312 -15.63 14.07 29.73
N LEU A 313 -14.30 13.85 29.78
CA LEU A 313 -13.76 12.61 30.35
C LEU A 313 -13.69 12.70 31.88
N PRO A 314 -14.29 11.76 32.62
CA PRO A 314 -14.44 11.90 34.06
C PRO A 314 -13.18 11.59 34.87
N ASN A 315 -12.20 10.84 34.33
CA ASN A 315 -10.96 10.56 35.06
C ASN A 315 -9.72 10.26 34.17
N GLN A 316 -8.53 10.50 34.74
CA GLN A 316 -7.23 10.26 34.11
C GLN A 316 -6.97 8.77 33.80
N ALA A 317 -7.50 7.86 34.61
CA ALA A 317 -7.32 6.42 34.41
C ALA A 317 -8.01 5.90 33.12
N LEU A 318 -9.12 6.51 32.73
CA LEU A 318 -9.85 6.24 31.49
C LEU A 318 -9.09 6.77 30.29
N ILE A 319 -8.52 7.99 30.41
CA ILE A 319 -7.62 8.56 29.41
C ILE A 319 -6.43 7.62 29.18
N ASP A 320 -5.77 7.19 30.25
CA ASP A 320 -4.59 6.31 30.18
C ASP A 320 -4.94 4.95 29.55
N SER A 321 -6.12 4.40 29.84
CA SER A 321 -6.63 3.17 29.23
C SER A 321 -6.90 3.34 27.74
N ILE A 322 -7.49 4.45 27.32
CA ILE A 322 -7.79 4.76 25.91
C ILE A 322 -6.48 4.95 25.13
N VAL A 323 -5.54 5.74 25.66
CA VAL A 323 -4.22 5.98 25.05
C VAL A 323 -3.41 4.69 24.92
N LYS A 324 -3.51 3.76 25.88
CA LYS A 324 -2.77 2.50 25.85
C LYS A 324 -3.32 1.50 24.83
N ASN A 325 -4.62 1.55 24.54
CA ASN A 325 -5.30 0.52 23.74
C ASN A 325 -5.65 0.95 22.31
N ILE A 326 -5.46 2.22 21.97
CA ILE A 326 -5.75 2.77 20.64
C ILE A 326 -4.44 3.12 19.92
N PRO A 327 -4.28 2.76 18.63
CA PRO A 327 -3.15 3.20 17.82
C PRO A 327 -2.93 4.72 17.85
N LEU A 328 -1.67 5.14 17.89
CA LEU A 328 -1.26 6.54 18.01
C LEU A 328 -1.82 7.44 16.90
N GLU A 329 -1.96 6.88 15.70
CA GLU A 329 -2.50 7.54 14.52
C GLU A 329 -4.00 7.82 14.68
N MET A 330 -4.75 6.91 15.33
CA MET A 330 -6.16 7.13 15.67
C MET A 330 -6.33 8.16 16.78
N LEU A 331 -5.45 8.15 17.79
CA LEU A 331 -5.49 9.10 18.90
C LEU A 331 -5.40 10.56 18.42
N LYS A 332 -4.58 10.85 17.40
CA LYS A 332 -4.47 12.21 16.84
C LYS A 332 -5.78 12.74 16.24
N GLU A 333 -6.60 11.86 15.65
CA GLU A 333 -7.92 12.22 15.12
C GLU A 333 -8.98 12.36 16.22
N ILE A 334 -8.85 11.59 17.32
CA ILE A 334 -9.76 11.64 18.47
C ILE A 334 -9.52 12.90 19.32
N PHE A 335 -8.25 13.22 19.56
CA PHE A 335 -7.79 14.34 20.37
C PHE A 335 -7.34 15.48 19.46
N ARG A 336 -8.28 16.05 18.70
CA ARG A 336 -7.98 17.22 17.85
C ARG A 336 -7.41 18.36 18.73
N THR A 337 -6.58 19.18 18.09
CA THR A 337 -5.52 20.05 18.65
C THR A 337 -5.93 21.16 19.64
N ASP A 338 -7.19 21.23 20.07
CA ASP A 338 -7.72 22.24 20.98
C ASP A 338 -7.59 21.87 22.48
N GLY A 339 -7.15 20.65 22.79
CA GLY A 339 -6.54 20.30 24.09
C GLY A 339 -7.46 20.39 25.32
N GLN A 340 -8.76 20.61 25.15
CA GLN A 340 -9.68 20.78 26.28
C GLN A 340 -10.95 19.93 26.22
N LYS A 341 -11.36 19.36 25.08
CA LYS A 341 -12.60 18.58 24.98
C LYS A 341 -12.42 17.27 24.21
N PHE A 342 -12.87 16.16 24.81
CA PHE A 342 -12.75 14.83 24.22
C PHE A 342 -13.93 14.53 23.29
N LEU A 343 -13.68 13.86 22.16
CA LEU A 343 -14.72 13.33 21.25
C LEU A 343 -15.81 14.32 20.81
N LYS A 344 -15.46 15.55 20.46
CA LYS A 344 -16.40 16.39 19.71
C LYS A 344 -16.52 15.87 18.29
N PHE A 345 -17.62 15.18 18.00
CA PHE A 345 -17.86 14.62 16.67
C PHE A 345 -18.21 15.74 15.66
N PRO A 346 -17.87 15.58 14.38
CA PRO A 346 -18.32 16.51 13.35
C PRO A 346 -19.85 16.47 13.24
N VAL A 347 -20.49 17.64 13.16
CA VAL A 347 -21.95 17.76 13.00
C VAL A 347 -22.39 17.05 11.71
N PRO A 348 -23.28 16.03 11.78
CA PRO A 348 -23.80 15.35 10.61
C PRO A 348 -24.53 16.31 9.66
N GLN A 349 -24.41 16.08 8.36
CA GLN A 349 -25.01 16.96 7.34
C GLN A 349 -26.54 17.07 7.48
N VAL A 350 -27.20 15.97 7.87
CA VAL A 350 -28.66 15.90 8.02
C VAL A 350 -29.20 16.83 9.11
N ILE A 351 -28.39 17.18 10.12
CA ILE A 351 -28.79 18.09 11.21
C ILE A 351 -28.12 19.47 11.14
N LYS A 352 -27.33 19.73 10.09
CA LYS A 352 -26.49 20.92 10.00
C LYS A 352 -27.31 22.20 9.85
N GLU A 353 -28.34 22.16 9.02
CA GLU A 353 -29.22 23.30 8.76
C GLU A 353 -30.47 23.29 9.66
N ASP A 354 -30.99 22.09 9.96
CA ASP A 354 -32.16 21.90 10.82
C ASP A 354 -31.96 20.67 11.71
N LYS A 355 -31.91 20.90 13.03
CA LYS A 355 -31.69 19.84 14.04
C LYS A 355 -32.88 18.88 14.19
N THR A 356 -34.03 19.20 13.59
CA THR A 356 -35.30 18.50 13.77
C THR A 356 -35.89 17.93 12.48
N ALA A 357 -35.40 18.32 11.31
CA ALA A 357 -35.93 17.90 10.00
C ALA A 357 -35.99 16.37 9.81
N TRP A 358 -35.02 15.63 10.37
CA TRP A 358 -34.98 14.17 10.34
C TRP A 358 -36.21 13.49 10.98
N ARG A 359 -37.02 14.23 11.74
CA ARG A 359 -38.24 13.74 12.39
C ARG A 359 -39.49 13.84 11.50
N THR A 360 -39.39 14.44 10.33
CA THR A 360 -40.53 14.65 9.42
C THR A 360 -40.79 13.42 8.56
N ASP A 361 -42.05 13.17 8.23
CA ASP A 361 -42.44 12.09 7.30
C ASP A 361 -41.86 12.36 5.91
N GLU A 362 -41.76 13.63 5.52
CA GLU A 362 -41.15 14.07 4.27
C GLU A 362 -39.69 13.66 4.18
N GLU A 363 -38.88 13.93 5.22
CA GLU A 363 -37.46 13.55 5.23
C GLU A 363 -37.28 12.03 5.30
N PHE A 364 -38.10 11.34 6.10
CA PHE A 364 -38.10 9.88 6.17
C PHE A 364 -38.35 9.23 4.80
N ALA A 365 -39.36 9.70 4.05
CA ALA A 365 -39.65 9.21 2.71
C ALA A 365 -38.59 9.63 1.70
N ARG A 366 -38.08 10.88 1.80
CA ARG A 366 -37.02 11.40 0.92
C ARG A 366 -35.74 10.58 1.05
N GLU A 367 -35.38 10.14 2.26
CA GLU A 367 -34.19 9.32 2.48
C GLU A 367 -34.26 7.95 1.78
N MET A 368 -35.46 7.42 1.52
CA MET A 368 -35.62 6.19 0.74
C MET A 368 -35.24 6.35 -0.74
N LEU A 369 -35.20 7.59 -1.24
CA LEU A 369 -34.89 7.91 -2.65
C LEU A 369 -33.57 8.67 -2.80
N ALA A 370 -33.15 9.43 -1.78
CA ALA A 370 -32.01 10.32 -1.83
C ALA A 370 -31.27 10.40 -0.47
N GLY A 371 -31.41 9.37 0.37
CA GLY A 371 -30.67 9.20 1.62
C GLY A 371 -29.52 8.22 1.49
N LEU A 372 -29.16 7.57 2.60
CA LEU A 372 -28.00 6.67 2.67
C LEU A 372 -28.16 5.38 1.84
N ASN A 373 -29.40 4.88 1.71
CA ASN A 373 -29.68 3.61 1.04
C ASN A 373 -30.87 3.71 0.05
N PRO A 374 -30.71 4.41 -1.08
CA PRO A 374 -31.80 4.73 -2.00
C PRO A 374 -32.16 3.58 -2.98
N VAL A 375 -31.70 2.35 -2.71
CA VAL A 375 -31.75 1.23 -3.67
C VAL A 375 -32.66 0.07 -3.22
N VAL A 376 -33.37 0.22 -2.10
CA VAL A 376 -34.22 -0.85 -1.54
C VAL A 376 -35.70 -0.66 -1.81
N ILE A 377 -36.18 0.58 -1.94
CA ILE A 377 -37.60 0.85 -2.14
C ILE A 377 -38.09 0.25 -3.46
N GLN A 378 -39.27 -0.38 -3.43
CA GLN A 378 -39.90 -1.01 -4.58
C GLN A 378 -41.34 -0.52 -4.72
N LEU A 379 -41.82 -0.46 -5.96
CA LEU A 379 -43.23 -0.24 -6.22
C LEU A 379 -44.01 -1.47 -5.74
N LEU A 380 -45.04 -1.25 -4.93
CA LEU A 380 -45.97 -2.31 -4.56
C LEU A 380 -46.79 -2.72 -5.80
N GLN A 381 -46.71 -4.00 -6.17
CA GLN A 381 -47.39 -4.57 -7.35
C GLN A 381 -48.84 -4.95 -7.07
#